data_AF-A0ABD0NPC8-F1
#
_entry.id   AF-A0ABD0NPC8-F1
#
_cell.length_a   1.000
_cell.length_b   1.000
_cell.length_c   1.000
_cell.angle_alpha   90.00
_cell.angle_beta   90.00
_cell.angle_gamma   90.00
#
_symmetry.space_group_name_H-M   'P 1'
#
loop_
_entity.id
_entity.type
_entity.pdbx_description
1 polymer ?
#
loop_
_entity_poly.entity_id
_entity_poly.type
_entity_poly.pdbx_seq_one_letter_code
_entity_poly.pdbx_strand_id
1 'polypeptide(L)'
;LKQFLWLRRALKYSLPGDPYGFCDVTDVPKGKLSLVEALTALNNHKRMPKTWTPEKLAQEYSLDPKDAKALTEFFFPFDIKIIPPKTEETKQIKDS
;
A
#
# COMPACT_ATOMS: atom_id res chain seq x y z
N LEU A 1 -31.09 -10.29 0.30
CA LEU A 1 -29.84 -11.08 0.14
C LEU A 1 -28.96 -10.60 -1.01
N LYS A 2 -29.46 -10.42 -2.26
CA LYS A 2 -28.65 -9.90 -3.39
C LYS A 2 -28.04 -8.50 -3.18
N GLN A 3 -28.70 -7.60 -2.45
CA GLN A 3 -28.21 -6.23 -2.19
C GLN A 3 -26.84 -6.21 -1.47
N PHE A 4 -26.58 -7.14 -0.55
CA PHE A 4 -25.36 -7.18 0.25
C PHE A 4 -24.14 -7.69 -0.52
N LEU A 5 -24.34 -8.52 -1.56
CA LEU A 5 -23.27 -9.01 -2.42
C LEU A 5 -22.67 -7.90 -3.30
N TRP A 6 -23.44 -6.87 -3.65
CA TRP A 6 -22.94 -5.70 -4.39
C TRP A 6 -22.08 -4.75 -3.54
N LEU A 7 -22.08 -4.95 -2.23
CA LEU A 7 -21.29 -4.16 -1.29
C LEU A 7 -19.95 -4.81 -0.98
N ARG A 8 -19.54 -5.90 -1.63
CA ARG A 8 -18.28 -6.57 -1.33
C ARG A 8 -17.59 -7.06 -2.61
N ARG A 9 -16.26 -7.17 -2.56
CA ARG A 9 -15.42 -7.62 -3.67
C ARG A 9 -14.38 -8.63 -3.19
N ALA A 10 -13.92 -9.47 -4.10
CA ALA A 10 -12.76 -10.31 -3.83
C ALA A 10 -11.51 -9.45 -3.56
N LEU A 11 -10.67 -9.90 -2.63
CA LEU A 11 -9.35 -9.32 -2.40
C LEU A 11 -8.48 -9.47 -3.66
N LYS A 12 -7.80 -8.39 -4.07
CA LYS A 12 -6.92 -8.40 -5.25
C LYS A 12 -5.46 -8.74 -4.93
N TYR A 13 -5.02 -8.34 -3.74
CA TYR A 13 -3.64 -8.53 -3.30
C TYR A 13 -3.63 -9.07 -1.88
N SER A 14 -3.01 -10.24 -1.70
CA SER A 14 -2.79 -10.88 -0.42
C SER A 14 -1.28 -11.05 -0.15
N LEU A 15 -0.94 -11.34 1.10
CA LEU A 15 0.39 -11.83 1.42
C LEU A 15 0.50 -13.31 0.97
N PRO A 16 1.69 -13.79 0.62
CA PRO A 16 1.91 -15.23 0.45
C PRO A 16 1.65 -15.95 1.78
N GLY A 17 1.02 -17.12 1.72
CA GLY A 17 0.58 -17.92 2.87
C GLY A 17 1.68 -18.34 3.86
N ASP A 18 1.25 -18.96 4.96
CA ASP A 18 1.61 -18.62 6.35
C ASP A 18 3.03 -18.93 6.90
N PRO A 19 3.69 -17.92 7.51
CA PRO A 19 4.48 -18.08 8.74
C PRO A 19 3.93 -17.32 9.98
N TYR A 20 2.82 -16.57 9.89
CA TYR A 20 2.38 -15.59 10.90
C TYR A 20 0.92 -15.71 11.41
N GLY A 21 0.17 -16.77 11.09
CA GLY A 21 -1.17 -17.10 11.57
C GLY A 21 -2.33 -16.21 11.12
N PHE A 22 -2.15 -15.28 10.17
CA PHE A 22 -3.22 -14.36 9.77
C PHE A 22 -4.14 -14.99 8.73
N CYS A 23 -5.44 -15.08 9.05
CA CYS A 23 -6.47 -15.50 8.09
C CYS A 23 -6.44 -14.62 6.83
N ASP A 24 -6.33 -15.23 5.66
CA ASP A 24 -6.44 -14.55 4.38
C ASP A 24 -7.81 -13.87 4.28
N VAL A 25 -7.82 -12.54 4.29
CA VAL A 25 -9.04 -11.75 4.04
C VAL A 25 -9.41 -11.95 2.59
N THR A 26 -10.38 -12.82 2.29
CA THR A 26 -10.76 -13.11 0.90
C THR A 26 -11.87 -12.19 0.38
N ASP A 27 -12.64 -11.59 1.30
CA ASP A 27 -13.81 -10.76 1.02
C ASP A 27 -13.65 -9.36 1.62
N VAL A 28 -13.63 -8.33 0.76
CA VAL A 28 -13.40 -6.94 1.14
C VAL A 28 -14.71 -6.15 0.97
N PRO A 29 -15.24 -5.53 2.05
CA PRO A 29 -16.39 -4.64 1.93
C PRO A 29 -16.09 -3.40 1.07
N LYS A 30 -17.12 -2.86 0.42
CA LYS A 30 -17.09 -1.60 -0.33
C LYS A 30 -16.58 -0.48 0.57
N GLY A 31 -15.72 0.38 0.04
CA GLY A 31 -15.09 1.45 0.80
C GLY A 31 -13.99 0.97 1.77
N LYS A 32 -13.62 -0.32 1.76
CA LYS A 32 -12.50 -0.85 2.55
C LYS A 32 -11.38 -1.35 1.65
N LEU A 33 -10.17 -1.34 2.22
CA LEU A 33 -8.96 -1.92 1.66
C LEU A 33 -8.33 -2.84 2.69
N SER A 34 -7.70 -3.92 2.24
CA SER A 34 -6.71 -4.59 3.08
C SER A 34 -5.45 -3.72 3.20
N LEU A 35 -4.59 -4.02 4.18
CA LEU A 35 -3.30 -3.33 4.33
C LEU A 35 -2.43 -3.47 3.06
N VAL A 36 -2.39 -4.67 2.46
CA VAL A 36 -1.63 -4.94 1.24
C VAL A 36 -2.15 -4.11 0.07
N GLU A 37 -3.47 -4.03 -0.08
CA GLU A 37 -4.10 -3.23 -1.14
C GLU A 37 -3.86 -1.74 -0.95
N ALA A 38 -3.95 -1.24 0.28
CA ALA A 38 -3.67 0.16 0.58
C ALA A 38 -2.22 0.52 0.21
N LEU A 39 -1.24 -0.28 0.66
CA LEU A 39 0.17 -0.04 0.33
C LEU A 39 0.43 -0.16 -1.18
N THR A 40 -0.21 -1.11 -1.86
CA THR A 40 -0.09 -1.30 -3.31
C THR A 40 -0.68 -0.11 -4.08
N ALA A 41 -1.88 0.34 -3.72
CA ALA A 41 -2.54 1.50 -4.32
C ALA A 41 -1.69 2.78 -4.17
N LEU A 42 -1.16 3.02 -2.97
CA LEU A 42 -0.31 4.17 -2.67
C LEU A 42 1.01 4.12 -3.46
N ASN A 43 1.68 2.97 -3.51
CA ASN A 43 2.92 2.81 -4.26
C ASN A 43 2.70 2.99 -5.79
N ASN A 44 1.59 2.47 -6.32
CA ASN A 44 1.23 2.63 -7.72
C ASN A 44 0.95 4.10 -8.07
N HIS A 45 0.19 4.80 -7.23
CA HIS A 45 -0.04 6.25 -7.37
C HIS A 45 1.28 7.03 -7.30
N LYS A 46 2.15 6.73 -6.34
CA LYS A 46 3.47 7.37 -6.20
C LYS A 46 4.33 7.19 -7.47
N ARG A 47 4.35 5.99 -8.06
CA ARG A 47 5.17 5.68 -9.24
C ARG A 47 4.60 6.24 -10.54
N MET A 48 3.28 6.21 -10.71
CA MET A 48 2.61 6.60 -11.95
C MET A 48 1.32 7.39 -11.65
N PRO A 49 1.43 8.62 -11.11
CA PRO A 49 0.28 9.38 -10.61
C PRO A 49 -0.71 9.77 -11.72
N LYS A 50 -0.22 9.95 -12.95
CA LYS A 50 -1.07 10.23 -14.13
C LYS A 50 -1.93 9.03 -14.55
N THR A 51 -1.48 7.81 -14.25
CA THR A 51 -2.19 6.58 -14.60
C THR A 51 -3.07 6.12 -13.46
N TRP A 52 -2.56 6.13 -12.24
CA TRP A 52 -3.27 5.71 -11.04
C TRP A 52 -3.93 6.89 -10.35
N THR A 53 -4.87 7.55 -11.04
CA THR A 53 -5.59 8.71 -10.48
C THR A 53 -6.53 8.29 -9.34
N PRO A 54 -6.98 9.22 -8.48
CA PRO A 54 -7.97 8.93 -7.44
C PRO A 54 -9.25 8.26 -7.99
N GLU A 55 -9.71 8.68 -9.17
CA GLU A 55 -10.88 8.11 -9.85
C GLU A 55 -10.63 6.66 -10.25
N LYS A 56 -9.45 6.37 -10.80
CA LYS A 56 -9.05 5.00 -11.13
C LYS A 56 -8.98 4.14 -9.88
N LEU A 57 -8.42 4.63 -8.79
CA LEU A 57 -8.34 3.90 -7.52
C LEU A 57 -9.74 3.64 -6.93
N ALA A 58 -10.63 4.63 -7.00
CA ALA A 58 -12.02 4.48 -6.58
C ALA A 58 -12.72 3.36 -7.34
N GLN A 59 -12.56 3.32 -8.67
CA GLN A 59 -13.12 2.26 -9.50
C GLN A 59 -12.46 0.90 -9.22
N GLU A 60 -11.13 0.85 -9.20
CA GLU A 60 -10.34 -0.38 -9.08
C GLU A 60 -10.64 -1.12 -7.76
N TYR A 61 -10.80 -0.37 -6.67
CA TYR A 61 -10.97 -0.92 -5.33
C TYR A 61 -12.36 -0.69 -4.74
N SER A 62 -13.32 -0.19 -5.53
CA SER A 62 -14.69 0.11 -5.07
C SER A 62 -14.72 1.04 -3.86
N LEU A 63 -13.90 2.10 -3.89
CA LEU A 63 -13.89 3.14 -2.87
C LEU A 63 -14.83 4.27 -3.25
N ASP A 64 -15.29 5.03 -2.25
CA ASP A 64 -15.92 6.31 -2.53
C ASP A 64 -14.88 7.29 -3.10
N PRO A 65 -15.21 8.10 -4.13
CA PRO A 65 -14.26 9.02 -4.75
C PRO A 65 -13.59 9.98 -3.75
N LYS A 66 -14.32 10.38 -2.70
CA LYS A 66 -13.80 11.23 -1.61
C LYS A 66 -12.70 10.52 -0.82
N ASP A 67 -12.89 9.24 -0.53
CA ASP A 67 -11.93 8.44 0.23
C ASP A 67 -10.70 8.11 -0.62
N ALA A 68 -10.88 7.84 -1.91
CA ALA A 68 -9.76 7.63 -2.83
C ALA A 68 -8.90 8.89 -2.99
N LYS A 69 -9.54 10.08 -3.05
CA LYS A 69 -8.83 11.37 -3.05
C LYS A 69 -8.06 11.57 -1.74
N ALA A 70 -8.72 11.36 -0.60
CA ALA A 70 -8.08 11.48 0.71
C ALA A 70 -6.91 10.50 0.88
N LEU A 71 -7.03 9.27 0.38
CA LEU A 71 -5.96 8.29 0.35
C LEU A 71 -4.74 8.83 -0.39
N THR A 72 -4.90 9.42 -1.58
CA THR A 72 -3.76 9.96 -2.33
C THR A 72 -3.17 11.25 -1.75
N GLU A 73 -3.97 12.07 -1.06
CA GLU A 73 -3.54 13.37 -0.52
C GLU A 73 -2.90 13.26 0.86
N PHE A 74 -3.41 12.39 1.73
CA PHE A 74 -3.00 12.32 3.14
C PHE A 74 -2.12 11.12 3.47
N PHE A 75 -2.21 10.04 2.70
CA PHE A 75 -1.28 8.92 2.84
C PHE A 75 -0.08 9.14 1.91
N PHE A 76 0.80 10.04 2.34
CA PHE A 76 2.18 10.10 1.87
C PHE A 76 3.16 9.52 2.91
N PRO A 77 2.93 8.31 3.49
CA PRO A 77 3.70 7.93 4.63
C PRO A 77 4.96 7.20 4.12
N PHE A 78 6.12 7.75 4.49
CA PHE A 78 7.44 7.13 4.34
C PHE A 78 8.03 7.21 2.93
N ASP A 79 8.58 8.38 2.61
CA ASP A 79 9.70 8.43 1.69
C ASP A 79 10.92 7.80 2.41
N ILE A 80 11.07 6.49 2.26
CA ILE A 80 12.16 5.73 2.89
C ILE A 80 13.45 6.14 2.17
N LYS A 81 14.16 7.09 2.78
CA LYS A 81 15.54 7.42 2.39
C LYS A 81 16.44 6.37 3.01
N ILE A 82 16.99 5.48 2.19
CA ILE A 82 18.08 4.61 2.60
C ILE A 82 19.29 5.53 2.81
N ILE A 83 19.63 5.79 4.08
CA ILE A 83 20.85 6.53 4.42
C ILE A 83 21.99 5.54 4.28
N PRO A 84 22.87 5.67 3.27
CA PRO A 84 24.02 4.79 3.17
C PRO A 84 24.87 4.92 4.45
N PRO A 85 25.41 3.82 4.98
CA PRO A 85 26.29 3.89 6.13
C PRO A 85 27.45 4.82 5.77
N LYS A 86 27.77 5.78 6.66
CA LYS A 86 29.01 6.54 6.52
C LYS A 86 30.13 5.52 6.49
N THR A 87 30.85 5.44 5.37
CA THR A 87 32.21 4.90 5.36
C THR A 87 33.02 5.81 6.26
N GLU A 88 33.04 5.50 7.55
CA GLU A 88 34.13 5.95 8.39
C GLU A 88 35.35 5.23 7.84
N GLU A 89 36.19 5.98 7.13
CA GLU A 89 37.54 5.56 6.83
C GLU A 89 38.14 5.11 8.16
N THR A 90 38.29 3.80 8.35
CA THR A 90 38.91 3.24 9.54
C THR A 90 40.30 3.82 9.61
N LYS A 91 40.48 4.84 10.47
CA LYS A 91 41.79 5.36 10.84
C LYS A 91 42.52 4.24 11.57
N GLN A 92 43.16 3.36 10.81
CA GLN A 92 44.10 2.39 11.33
C GLN A 92 45.25 3.19 11.95
N ILE A 93 45.36 3.13 13.27
CA ILE A 93 46.57 3.55 13.98
C ILE A 93 47.65 2.55 13.55
N LYS A 94 48.65 3.03 12.81
CA LYS A 94 49.85 2.26 12.52
C LYS A 94 50.79 2.45 13.71
N ASP A 95 51.05 1.38 14.44
CA ASP A 95 52.12 1.36 15.44
C ASP A 95 53.47 1.51 14.71
N SER A 96 54.28 2.43 15.20
CA SER A 96 55.58 2.82 14.63
C SER A 96 56.75 2.11 15.29
#